data_AF-A0AA38EIW4-F1
#
_entry.id   AF-A0AA38EIW4-F1
#
_cell.length_a   1.000
_cell.length_b   1.000
_cell.length_c   1.000
_cell.angle_alpha   90.00
_cell.angle_beta   90.00
_cell.angle_gamma   90.00
#
_symmetry.space_group_name_H-M   'P 1'
#
loop_
_entity.id
_entity.type
_entity.pdbx_description
1 polymer ?
#
loop_
_entity_poly.entity_id
_entity_poly.type
_entity_poly.pdbx_seq_one_letter_code
_entity_poly.pdbx_strand_id
1 'polypeptide(L)'
;MVDRVSIGYTGQPVRDPFRVVRPPVPVLIDLTVLFPRQPHRTGRYHPHGLQMHKVVTGMLSCWGICEQGDWWGLVTYEIAYGSRGKTVTHWVPAWTLRRKPG
;
A
#
# COMPACT_ATOMS: atom_id res chain seq x y z
N MET A 1 13.72 -26.10 15.98
CA MET A 1 14.18 -24.72 16.26
C MET A 1 13.05 -24.05 17.01
N VAL A 2 13.19 -23.86 18.33
CA VAL A 2 12.10 -23.35 19.18
C VAL A 2 11.93 -21.86 18.91
N ASP A 3 10.78 -21.47 18.38
CA ASP A 3 10.40 -20.08 18.18
C ASP A 3 10.23 -19.41 19.55
N ARG A 4 11.08 -18.41 19.84
CA ARG A 4 11.03 -17.66 21.09
C ARG A 4 9.86 -16.69 20.98
N VAL A 5 8.74 -17.01 21.62
CA VAL A 5 7.63 -16.07 21.75
C VAL A 5 8.13 -14.82 22.47
N SER A 6 8.26 -13.73 21.73
CA SER A 6 8.56 -12.42 22.30
C SER A 6 7.40 -12.01 23.20
N ILE A 7 7.64 -11.93 24.51
CA ILE A 7 6.65 -11.50 25.50
C ILE A 7 6.61 -9.97 25.50
N GLY A 8 5.42 -9.40 25.30
CA GLY A 8 5.20 -7.96 25.35
C GLY A 8 5.27 -7.41 26.77
N TYR A 9 5.30 -6.08 26.91
CA TYR A 9 5.41 -5.40 28.21
C TYR A 9 4.33 -5.78 29.24
N THR A 10 3.21 -6.33 28.80
CA THR A 10 2.08 -6.77 29.63
C THR A 10 2.02 -8.28 29.86
N GLY A 11 3.06 -9.05 29.52
CA GLY A 11 3.08 -10.51 29.65
C GLY A 11 2.29 -11.25 28.56
N GLN A 12 1.65 -10.55 27.64
CA GLN A 12 0.96 -11.14 26.49
C GLN A 12 1.94 -11.42 25.33
N PRO A 13 1.74 -12.49 24.56
CA PRO A 13 2.50 -12.74 23.34
C PRO A 13 2.40 -11.54 22.39
N VAL A 14 3.53 -11.01 21.93
CA VAL A 14 3.53 -10.00 20.87
C VAL A 14 3.03 -10.66 19.60
N ARG A 15 1.90 -10.19 19.07
CA ARG A 15 1.39 -10.66 17.78
C ARG A 15 2.38 -10.27 16.68
N ASP A 16 2.64 -11.18 15.74
CA ASP A 16 3.43 -10.86 14.54
C ASP A 16 2.79 -9.65 13.83
N PRO A 17 3.56 -8.57 13.61
CA PRO A 17 3.03 -7.37 12.97
C PRO A 17 2.67 -7.60 11.50
N PHE A 18 3.13 -8.70 10.88
CA PHE A 18 2.91 -9.01 9.48
C PHE A 18 1.94 -10.18 9.28
N ARG A 19 1.09 -10.06 8.25
CA ARG A 19 0.21 -11.13 7.78
C ARG A 19 0.33 -11.28 6.28
N VAL A 20 1.04 -12.32 5.87
CA VAL A 20 1.26 -12.63 4.45
C VAL A 20 -0.05 -13.01 3.76
N VAL A 21 -0.26 -12.52 2.54
CA VAL A 21 -1.43 -12.82 1.70
C VAL A 21 -0.97 -13.66 0.51
N ARG A 22 -1.31 -14.95 0.53
CA ARG A 22 -0.99 -15.92 -0.54
C ARG A 22 -2.22 -16.75 -0.92
N PRO A 23 -2.61 -16.78 -2.22
CA PRO A 23 -2.05 -15.97 -3.32
C PRO A 23 -2.33 -14.47 -3.12
N PRO A 24 -1.54 -13.57 -3.75
CA PRO A 24 -1.83 -12.14 -3.72
C PRO A 24 -3.24 -11.84 -4.23
N VAL A 25 -3.92 -10.89 -3.57
CA VAL A 25 -5.34 -10.59 -3.85
C VAL A 25 -5.46 -9.28 -4.62
N PRO A 26 -6.32 -9.18 -5.66
CA PRO A 26 -6.53 -7.95 -6.39
C PRO A 26 -7.22 -6.89 -5.53
N VAL A 27 -6.65 -5.69 -5.51
CA VAL A 27 -7.17 -4.52 -4.79
C VAL A 27 -7.21 -3.30 -5.71
N LEU A 28 -8.13 -2.38 -5.43
CA LEU A 28 -8.13 -1.03 -5.96
C LEU A 28 -7.36 -0.13 -5.00
N ILE A 29 -6.50 0.73 -5.55
CA ILE A 29 -5.66 1.66 -4.80
C ILE A 29 -6.02 3.08 -5.25
N ASP A 30 -6.47 3.92 -4.33
CA ASP A 30 -6.76 5.31 -4.62
C ASP A 30 -5.50 6.18 -4.51
N LEU A 31 -4.87 6.47 -5.66
CA LEU A 31 -3.66 7.29 -5.69
C LEU A 31 -3.93 8.77 -5.39
N THR A 32 -5.17 9.25 -5.57
CA THR A 32 -5.51 10.65 -5.28
C THR A 32 -5.42 10.96 -3.80
N VAL A 33 -5.77 9.96 -3.00
CA VAL A 33 -5.76 10.00 -1.54
C VAL A 33 -4.37 9.66 -1.01
N LEU A 34 -3.72 8.63 -1.58
CA LEU A 34 -2.37 8.22 -1.20
C LEU A 34 -1.32 9.30 -1.46
N PHE A 35 -1.44 10.03 -2.58
CA PHE A 35 -0.54 11.11 -2.98
C PHE A 35 -1.31 12.43 -3.07
N PRO A 36 -1.60 13.06 -1.91
CA PRO A 36 -2.33 14.32 -1.90
C PRO A 36 -1.55 15.40 -2.66
N ARG A 37 -2.28 16.30 -3.30
CA ARG A 37 -1.66 17.42 -4.01
C ARG A 37 -1.12 18.42 -3.01
N GLN A 38 0.13 18.83 -3.21
CA GLN A 38 0.71 19.94 -2.47
C GLN A 38 -0.11 21.22 -2.73
N PRO A 39 -0.53 21.94 -1.67
CA PRO A 39 -1.10 23.28 -1.80
C PRO A 39 -0.11 24.25 -2.47
N HIS A 40 -0.62 25.23 -3.22
CA HIS A 40 0.20 26.27 -3.87
C HIS A 40 1.35 25.72 -4.74
N ARG A 41 1.14 24.58 -5.42
CA ARG A 41 2.17 23.94 -6.24
C ARG A 41 2.75 24.89 -7.30
N THR A 42 4.08 24.88 -7.42
CA THR A 42 4.83 25.59 -8.49
C THR A 42 5.14 24.70 -9.69
N GLY A 43 4.82 23.41 -9.59
CA GLY A 43 5.05 22.42 -10.66
C GLY A 43 4.23 22.72 -11.92
N ARG A 44 4.85 22.50 -13.08
CA ARG A 44 4.21 22.67 -14.40
C ARG A 44 3.64 21.34 -14.90
N TYR A 45 2.60 21.42 -15.72
CA TYR A 45 2.05 20.25 -16.40
C TYR A 45 3.08 19.62 -17.35
N HIS A 46 3.14 18.29 -17.37
CA HIS A 46 3.93 17.52 -18.32
C HIS A 46 3.06 16.42 -18.94
N PRO A 47 2.84 16.41 -20.28
CA PRO A 47 1.89 15.50 -20.92
C PRO A 47 2.23 14.01 -20.79
N HIS A 48 3.51 13.69 -20.57
CA HIS A 48 3.98 12.32 -20.32
C HIS A 48 4.43 12.10 -18.87
N GLY A 49 3.95 12.94 -17.95
CA GLY A 49 4.24 12.81 -16.51
C GLY A 49 3.56 11.59 -15.88
N LEU A 50 3.95 11.29 -14.64
CA LEU A 50 3.36 10.20 -13.85
C LEU A 50 1.89 10.49 -13.53
N GLN A 51 1.01 9.53 -13.78
CA GLN A 51 -0.40 9.62 -13.48
C GLN A 51 -0.68 9.21 -12.03
N MET A 52 -0.46 10.13 -11.09
CA MET A 52 -0.63 9.90 -9.65
C MET A 52 -2.04 10.17 -9.11
N HIS A 53 -2.99 10.55 -9.96
CA HIS A 53 -4.31 11.00 -9.52
C HIS A 53 -5.43 10.20 -10.18
N LYS A 54 -5.43 8.89 -9.90
CA LYS A 54 -6.43 7.93 -10.39
C LYS A 54 -6.52 6.74 -9.45
N VAL A 55 -7.60 5.97 -9.57
CA VAL A 55 -7.66 4.63 -8.97
C VAL A 55 -6.97 3.63 -9.90
N VAL A 56 -6.13 2.77 -9.35
CA VAL A 56 -5.43 1.70 -10.08
C VAL A 56 -5.73 0.34 -9.49
N THR A 57 -5.63 -0.72 -10.29
CA THR A 57 -5.62 -2.10 -9.77
C THR A 57 -4.19 -2.47 -9.37
N GLY A 58 -4.05 -3.14 -8.23
CA GLY A 58 -2.80 -3.76 -7.79
C GLY A 58 -3.04 -5.11 -7.13
N MET A 59 -1.95 -5.74 -6.70
CA MET A 59 -1.93 -7.02 -6.02
C MET A 59 -1.41 -6.84 -4.60
N LEU A 60 -2.23 -7.18 -3.61
CA LEU A 60 -1.88 -7.16 -2.20
C LEU A 60 -1.19 -8.48 -1.82
N SER A 61 0.01 -8.38 -1.27
CA SER A 61 0.84 -9.55 -0.91
C SER A 61 1.09 -9.70 0.60
N CYS A 62 0.94 -8.63 1.38
CA CYS A 62 1.17 -8.65 2.81
C CYS A 62 0.39 -7.53 3.49
N TRP A 63 -0.10 -7.78 4.70
CA TRP A 63 -0.52 -6.75 5.64
C TRP A 63 0.56 -6.53 6.70
N GLY A 64 0.73 -5.29 7.13
CA GLY A 64 1.57 -4.89 8.25
C GLY A 64 0.80 -3.95 9.16
N ILE A 65 0.94 -4.09 10.48
CA ILE A 65 0.44 -3.11 11.44
C ILE A 65 1.58 -2.16 11.82
N CYS A 66 1.35 -0.86 11.79
CA CYS A 66 2.34 0.12 12.27
C CYS A 66 2.31 0.21 13.79
N GLU A 67 3.30 0.89 14.38
CA GLU A 67 3.43 1.06 15.83
C GLU A 67 2.18 1.70 16.47
N GLN A 68 1.44 2.52 15.72
CA GLN A 68 0.22 3.19 16.16
C GLN A 68 -1.05 2.33 16.01
N GLY A 69 -0.92 1.10 15.48
CA GLY A 69 -2.02 0.16 15.34
C GLY A 69 -2.77 0.21 14.00
N ASP A 70 -2.40 1.13 13.10
CA ASP A 70 -3.00 1.22 11.77
C ASP A 70 -2.47 0.13 10.83
N TRP A 71 -3.35 -0.37 9.97
CA TRP A 71 -3.00 -1.38 8.98
C TRP A 71 -2.49 -0.76 7.68
N TRP A 72 -1.50 -1.42 7.10
CA TRP A 72 -0.86 -1.10 5.83
C TRP A 72 -0.79 -2.34 4.94
N GLY A 73 -1.04 -2.18 3.65
CA GLY A 73 -0.92 -3.24 2.66
C GLY A 73 0.34 -3.07 1.81
N LEU A 74 1.14 -4.12 1.67
CA LEU A 74 2.20 -4.19 0.67
C LEU A 74 1.60 -4.56 -0.67
N VAL A 75 1.49 -3.58 -1.56
CA VAL A 75 0.82 -3.72 -2.86
C VAL A 75 1.79 -3.52 -4.02
N THR A 76 1.65 -4.32 -5.06
CA THR A 76 2.35 -4.16 -6.34
C THR A 76 1.37 -3.70 -7.42
N TYR A 77 1.67 -2.61 -8.11
CA TYR A 77 0.81 -2.02 -9.15
C TYR A 77 1.62 -1.24 -10.19
N GLU A 78 0.98 -0.87 -11.30
CA GLU A 78 1.60 -0.03 -12.32
C GLU A 78 1.18 1.44 -12.21
N ILE A 79 2.17 2.34 -12.31
CA ILE A 79 1.98 3.78 -12.48
C ILE A 79 2.16 4.11 -13.96
N ALA A 80 1.10 4.64 -14.57
CA ALA A 80 1.13 5.06 -15.97
C ALA A 80 1.88 6.39 -16.14
N TYR A 81 2.58 6.54 -17.27
CA TYR A 81 3.21 7.79 -17.72
C TYR A 81 3.29 7.83 -19.24
N GLY A 82 2.64 8.83 -19.84
CA GLY A 82 2.38 8.81 -21.28
C GLY A 82 1.64 7.52 -21.68
N SER A 83 2.20 6.76 -22.63
CA SER A 83 1.70 5.45 -23.07
C SER A 83 2.35 4.25 -22.36
N ARG A 84 3.21 4.47 -21.36
CA ARG A 84 3.98 3.43 -20.67
C ARG A 84 3.52 3.23 -19.22
N GLY A 85 3.93 2.12 -18.63
CA GLY A 85 3.73 1.79 -17.21
C GLY A 85 5.05 1.49 -16.51
N LYS A 86 5.13 1.80 -15.21
CA LYS A 86 6.21 1.37 -14.32
C LYS A 86 5.62 0.65 -13.13
N THR A 87 6.08 -0.58 -12.90
CA THR A 87 5.71 -1.37 -11.72
C THR A 87 6.35 -0.79 -10.47
N VAL A 88 5.56 -0.68 -9.40
CA VAL A 88 6.01 -0.25 -8.08
C VAL A 88 5.43 -1.21 -7.04
N THR A 89 6.21 -1.51 -6.02
CA THR A 89 5.76 -2.19 -4.81
C THR A 89 5.87 -1.22 -3.64
N HIS A 90 4.78 -1.01 -2.90
CA HIS A 90 4.65 0.07 -1.94
C HIS A 90 3.79 -0.36 -0.74
N TRP A 91 4.18 0.06 0.47
CA TRP A 91 3.29 0.02 1.63
C TRP A 91 2.29 1.17 1.53
N VAL A 92 1.00 0.83 1.49
CA VAL A 92 -0.07 1.83 1.41
C VAL A 92 -1.02 1.68 2.59
N PRO A 93 -1.56 2.78 3.14
CA PRO A 93 -2.50 2.70 4.25
C PRO A 93 -3.73 1.90 3.84
N ALA A 94 -4.21 0.99 4.70
CA ALA A 94 -5.32 0.10 4.39
C ALA A 94 -6.60 0.85 3.99
N TRP A 95 -6.82 2.05 4.55
CA TRP A 95 -7.98 2.88 4.24
C TRP A 95 -7.98 3.46 2.82
N THR A 96 -6.84 3.43 2.12
CA THR A 96 -6.71 3.80 0.70
C THR A 96 -6.96 2.61 -0.24
N LEU A 97 -7.13 1.41 0.32
CA LEU A 97 -7.36 0.18 -0.42
C LEU A 97 -8.84 -0.19 -0.42
N ARG A 98 -9.32 -0.71 -1.55
CA ARG A 98 -10.63 -1.36 -1.65
C ARG A 98 -10.47 -2.73 -2.28
N ARG A 99 -11.30 -3.70 -1.87
CA ARG A 99 -11.38 -4.96 -2.59
C ARG A 99 -11.86 -4.70 -4.01
N LYS A 100 -11.20 -5.30 -5.00
CA LYS A 100 -11.70 -5.27 -6.37
C LYS A 100 -12.86 -6.28 -6.47
N PRO A 101 -14.05 -5.90 -6.96
CA PRO A 101 -15.11 -6.85 -7.26
C PRO A 101 -14.60 -7.90 -8.26
N GLY A 102 -14.97 -9.16 -8.04
CA GLY A 102 -14.68 -10.27 -8.94
C GLY A 102 -15.48 -10.20 -10.23
#